data_AF-A0AAD6SGF2-F1
#
_entry.id   AF-A0AAD6SGF2-F1
#
_cell.length_a   1.000
_cell.length_b   1.000
_cell.length_c   1.000
_cell.angle_alpha   90.00
_cell.angle_beta   90.00
_cell.angle_gamma   90.00
#
_symmetry.space_group_name_H-M   'P 1'
#
loop_
_entity.id
_entity.type
_entity.pdbx_description
1 polymer ?
#
loop_
_entity_poly.entity_id
_entity_poly.type
_entity_poly.pdbx_seq_one_letter_code
_entity_poly.pdbx_strand_id
1 'polypeptide(L)'
;MRPQVIEDSFFRLPDDVPFYEGQEDYVRVKGSLVDYHIAASHDLRSGFIECSKYLVANPGASLIPGATDGDGEKRLEIAIRRISGCAGFARKLDLALSCLDTIINPDNEDSCDDVSDELLAKALSCAAFVHIELYEAARHRNEIKLANDHLYAAAMYADASISRGLVSPNALWVTSVLTRSATQYNTDIRNSPRYRVFKYLWRAMDKREEEMAEEDRKRSAKVAKHPNSYKCAAKGCGVEGTSKTALLRCGGKCPAEVKPSYCSKECQKKEWPAHKKLCKPGSTATPGETGSALEVNLNDPTALDGEVSTECGAERIIELPHPGMPGGKLRIVSKHMSPVFLRYLRESMNAV
;
A
#
# COMPACT_ATOMS: atom_id res chain seq x y z
N MET A 1 -21.62 5.88 2.36
CA MET A 1 -21.85 4.43 2.46
C MET A 1 -20.60 3.74 1.94
N ARG A 2 -19.78 3.14 2.80
CA ARG A 2 -18.70 2.25 2.35
C ARG A 2 -19.35 1.02 1.70
N PRO A 3 -18.79 0.44 0.62
CA PRO A 3 -19.32 -0.79 0.07
C PRO A 3 -19.02 -1.94 1.05
N GLN A 4 -20.01 -2.28 1.88
CA GLN A 4 -19.97 -3.38 2.86
C GLN A 4 -19.55 -4.72 2.23
N VAL A 5 -19.82 -4.88 0.93
CA VAL A 5 -19.50 -6.07 0.11
C VAL A 5 -17.99 -6.33 -0.05
N ILE A 6 -17.15 -5.29 -0.02
CA ILE A 6 -15.69 -5.45 -0.16
C ILE A 6 -15.06 -5.91 1.17
N GLU A 7 -15.60 -5.52 2.32
CA GLU A 7 -15.08 -5.93 3.63
C GLU A 7 -15.38 -7.42 3.92
N ASP A 8 -16.59 -7.91 3.61
CA ASP A 8 -17.02 -9.27 3.95
C ASP A 8 -16.36 -10.39 3.13
N SER A 9 -15.84 -10.06 1.95
CA SER A 9 -15.33 -11.05 0.98
C SER A 9 -13.81 -11.19 1.02
N PHE A 10 -13.07 -10.11 1.33
CA PHE A 10 -11.62 -10.09 1.19
C PHE A 10 -10.86 -10.55 2.44
N PHE A 11 -11.49 -10.53 3.62
CA PHE A 11 -10.79 -10.67 4.90
C PHE A 11 -11.55 -11.51 5.94
N ARG A 12 -11.94 -12.76 5.60
CA ARG A 12 -12.41 -13.68 6.63
C ARG A 12 -11.27 -14.11 7.55
N LEU A 13 -11.21 -13.49 8.72
CA LEU A 13 -10.41 -13.98 9.84
C LEU A 13 -10.95 -15.35 10.29
N PRO A 14 -10.09 -16.22 10.86
CA PRO A 14 -10.56 -17.44 11.50
C PRO A 14 -11.63 -17.14 12.56
N ASP A 15 -12.62 -18.02 12.72
CA ASP A 15 -13.78 -17.80 13.61
C ASP A 15 -13.37 -17.60 15.09
N ASP A 16 -12.19 -18.10 15.48
CA ASP A 16 -11.61 -17.96 16.82
C ASP A 16 -10.80 -16.67 17.02
N VAL A 17 -10.65 -15.84 15.99
CA VAL A 17 -9.89 -14.59 16.03
C VAL A 17 -10.85 -13.41 16.14
N PRO A 18 -10.95 -12.75 17.31
CA PRO A 18 -11.85 -11.62 17.48
C PRO A 18 -11.44 -10.43 16.61
N PHE A 19 -12.43 -9.71 16.10
CA PHE A 19 -12.23 -8.44 15.41
C PHE A 19 -12.59 -7.28 16.34
N TYR A 20 -11.71 -6.28 16.43
CA TYR A 20 -11.92 -5.10 17.25
C TYR A 20 -12.31 -3.89 16.39
N GLU A 21 -13.19 -3.04 16.91
CA GLU A 21 -13.42 -1.71 16.32
C GLU A 21 -12.07 -0.97 16.23
N GLY A 22 -11.79 -0.32 15.08
CA GLY A 22 -10.53 0.38 14.82
C GLY A 22 -9.32 -0.53 14.54
N GLN A 23 -9.51 -1.85 14.42
CA GLN A 23 -8.38 -2.78 14.23
C GLN A 23 -7.65 -2.59 12.88
N GLU A 24 -8.35 -2.22 11.81
CA GLU A 24 -7.71 -1.94 10.52
C GLU A 24 -6.68 -0.80 10.66
N ASP A 25 -7.07 0.32 11.26
CA ASP A 25 -6.18 1.43 11.52
C ASP A 25 -5.05 1.03 12.48
N TYR A 26 -5.32 0.17 13.46
CA TYR A 26 -4.31 -0.35 14.38
C TYR A 26 -3.24 -1.18 13.65
N VAL A 27 -3.67 -2.12 12.79
CA VAL A 27 -2.76 -2.94 11.96
C VAL A 27 -1.95 -2.04 11.02
N ARG A 28 -2.60 -1.05 10.39
CA ARG A 28 -1.91 -0.09 9.51
C ARG A 28 -0.83 0.69 10.25
N VAL A 29 -1.17 1.27 11.41
CA VAL A 29 -0.21 2.05 12.20
C VAL A 29 0.94 1.15 12.65
N LYS A 30 0.65 -0.01 13.25
CA LYS A 30 1.66 -0.94 13.78
C LYS A 30 2.58 -1.49 12.68
N GLY A 31 2.02 -1.90 11.54
CA GLY A 31 2.77 -2.34 10.36
C GLY A 31 3.60 -1.23 9.71
N SER A 32 3.35 0.03 10.05
CA SER A 32 4.12 1.19 9.59
C SER A 32 5.20 1.64 10.57
N LEU A 33 5.43 0.91 11.68
CA LEU A 33 6.50 1.17 12.67
C LEU A 33 7.67 0.19 12.54
N VAL A 34 7.83 -0.44 11.37
CA VAL A 34 8.97 -1.28 11.02
C VAL A 34 9.68 -0.72 9.78
N ASP A 35 10.87 -1.23 9.47
CA ASP A 35 11.56 -0.88 8.22
C ASP A 35 10.66 -1.22 7.01
N TYR A 36 10.62 -0.33 6.02
CA TYR A 36 9.72 -0.47 4.88
C TYR A 36 9.97 -1.74 4.05
N HIS A 37 11.18 -2.31 4.06
CA HIS A 37 11.44 -3.60 3.41
C HIS A 37 10.71 -4.74 4.13
N ILE A 38 10.65 -4.69 5.47
CA ILE A 38 9.91 -5.64 6.29
C ILE A 38 8.41 -5.44 6.03
N ALA A 39 7.94 -4.19 6.08
CA ALA A 39 6.54 -3.85 5.84
C ALA A 39 6.04 -4.34 4.46
N ALA A 40 6.84 -4.18 3.41
CA ALA A 40 6.51 -4.62 2.06
C ALA A 40 6.36 -6.15 1.92
N SER A 41 6.95 -6.91 2.85
CA SER A 41 6.86 -8.37 2.89
C SER A 41 5.73 -8.90 3.77
N HIS A 42 5.10 -8.04 4.58
CA HIS A 42 4.15 -8.47 5.59
C HIS A 42 2.80 -8.83 4.95
N ASP A 43 2.35 -10.06 5.18
CA ASP A 43 1.02 -10.51 4.79
C ASP A 43 -0.02 -9.82 5.68
N LEU A 44 -0.90 -9.03 5.08
CA LEU A 44 -1.86 -8.22 5.81
C LEU A 44 -2.79 -9.10 6.68
N ARG A 45 -3.20 -10.28 6.21
CA ARG A 45 -4.00 -11.24 6.99
C ARG A 45 -3.28 -11.71 8.24
N SER A 46 -2.01 -12.08 8.10
CA SER A 46 -1.15 -12.44 9.23
C SER A 46 -1.06 -11.28 10.23
N GLY A 47 -0.86 -10.05 9.74
CA GLY A 47 -0.85 -8.85 10.59
C GLY A 47 -2.15 -8.64 11.37
N PHE A 48 -3.31 -8.86 10.77
CA PHE A 48 -4.60 -8.80 11.47
C PHE A 48 -4.72 -9.88 12.56
N ILE A 49 -4.34 -11.12 12.25
CA ILE A 49 -4.39 -12.24 13.21
C ILE A 49 -3.45 -11.99 14.39
N GLU A 50 -2.21 -11.56 14.12
CA GLU A 50 -1.22 -11.23 15.14
C GLU A 50 -1.67 -10.08 16.02
N CYS A 51 -2.19 -9.01 15.42
CA CYS A 51 -2.73 -7.87 16.17
C CYS A 51 -3.93 -8.27 17.03
N SER A 52 -4.86 -9.07 16.51
CA SER A 52 -6.01 -9.56 17.29
C SER A 52 -5.55 -10.35 18.52
N LYS A 53 -4.67 -11.34 18.33
CA LYS A 53 -4.10 -12.14 19.43
C LYS A 53 -3.38 -11.27 20.46
N TYR A 54 -2.63 -10.27 19.99
CA TYR A 54 -1.95 -9.32 20.86
C TYR A 54 -2.93 -8.48 21.68
N LEU A 55 -4.02 -8.00 21.08
CA LEU A 55 -5.06 -7.21 21.75
C LEU A 55 -5.82 -8.02 22.81
N VAL A 56 -6.08 -9.32 22.54
CA VAL A 56 -6.65 -10.26 23.54
C VAL A 56 -5.71 -10.41 24.73
N ALA A 57 -4.42 -10.63 24.47
CA ALA A 57 -3.41 -10.85 25.51
C ALA A 57 -3.08 -9.58 26.31
N ASN A 58 -3.32 -8.40 25.73
CA ASN A 58 -3.00 -7.10 26.34
C ASN A 58 -4.23 -6.18 26.35
N PRO A 59 -5.24 -6.43 27.21
CA PRO A 59 -6.39 -5.53 27.35
C PRO A 59 -5.95 -4.10 27.68
N GLY A 60 -6.70 -3.10 27.23
CA GLY A 60 -6.30 -1.69 27.39
C GLY A 60 -5.97 -1.29 28.83
N ALA A 61 -6.76 -1.77 29.81
CA ALA A 61 -6.55 -1.51 31.22
C ALA A 61 -5.21 -2.06 31.76
N SER A 62 -4.69 -3.15 31.18
CA SER A 62 -3.41 -3.75 31.59
C SER A 62 -2.19 -2.92 31.20
N LEU A 63 -2.34 -1.99 30.25
CA LEU A 63 -1.25 -1.11 29.80
C LEU A 63 -1.02 0.07 30.74
N ILE A 64 -2.07 0.49 31.47
CA ILE A 64 -2.07 1.74 32.24
C ILE A 64 -1.02 1.73 33.36
N PRO A 65 -0.93 0.70 34.23
CA PRO A 65 0.06 0.70 35.32
C PRO A 65 1.49 0.83 34.80
N GLY A 66 1.88 0.01 33.80
CA GLY A 66 3.22 0.09 33.23
C GLY A 66 3.51 1.44 32.56
N ALA A 67 2.54 2.01 31.85
CA ALA A 67 2.69 3.34 31.28
C ALA A 67 2.90 4.42 32.37
N THR A 68 2.14 4.36 33.46
CA THR A 68 2.30 5.25 34.62
C THR A 68 3.68 5.08 35.28
N ASP A 69 4.19 3.85 35.33
CA ASP A 69 5.52 3.52 35.87
C ASP A 69 6.68 3.86 34.90
N GLY A 70 6.41 4.55 33.78
CA GLY A 70 7.42 5.00 32.82
C GLY A 70 7.79 4.00 31.73
N ASP A 71 7.06 2.89 31.56
CA ASP A 71 7.31 1.91 30.50
C ASP A 71 6.95 2.49 29.12
N GLY A 72 7.99 2.85 28.36
CA GLY A 72 7.84 3.46 27.04
C GLY A 72 7.18 2.56 25.99
N GLU A 73 7.31 1.23 26.07
CA GLU A 73 6.61 0.31 25.14
C GLU A 73 5.10 0.33 25.40
N LYS A 74 4.69 0.40 26.67
CA LYS A 74 3.28 0.55 27.03
C LYS A 74 2.73 1.91 26.61
N ARG A 75 3.52 2.98 26.74
CA ARG A 75 3.13 4.32 26.26
C ARG A 75 2.98 4.36 24.73
N LEU A 76 3.90 3.75 24.00
CA LEU A 76 3.80 3.65 22.54
C LEU A 76 2.54 2.87 22.13
N GLU A 77 2.26 1.74 22.78
CA GLU A 77 1.07 0.94 22.50
C GLU A 77 -0.22 1.71 22.80
N ILE A 78 -0.30 2.47 23.91
CA ILE A 78 -1.43 3.36 24.20
C ILE A 78 -1.59 4.42 23.11
N ALA A 79 -0.49 5.03 22.66
CA ALA A 79 -0.51 6.01 21.58
C ALA A 79 -1.09 5.39 20.29
N ILE A 80 -0.62 4.22 19.87
CA ILE A 80 -1.13 3.51 18.69
C ILE A 80 -2.64 3.26 18.80
N ARG A 81 -3.13 2.78 19.96
CA ARG A 81 -4.57 2.56 20.18
C ARG A 81 -5.39 3.84 20.14
N ARG A 82 -4.84 4.96 20.63
CA ARG A 82 -5.49 6.28 20.53
C ARG A 82 -5.48 6.85 19.12
N ILE A 83 -4.50 6.50 18.29
CA ILE A 83 -4.45 6.88 16.87
C ILE A 83 -5.51 6.10 16.09
N SER A 84 -5.64 4.80 16.37
CA SER A 84 -6.54 3.90 15.65
C SER A 84 -7.97 3.87 16.19
N GLY A 85 -8.19 4.32 17.42
CA GLY A 85 -9.47 4.14 18.12
C GLY A 85 -9.76 2.68 18.48
N CYS A 86 -8.72 1.87 18.72
CA CYS A 86 -8.86 0.41 18.86
C CYS A 86 -8.89 -0.04 20.33
N ALA A 87 -9.54 -1.20 20.57
CA ALA A 87 -9.55 -1.92 21.85
C ALA A 87 -9.99 -1.06 23.05
N GLY A 88 -11.09 -0.31 22.86
CA GLY A 88 -11.72 0.50 23.91
C GLY A 88 -11.12 1.89 24.08
N PHE A 89 -10.11 2.28 23.29
CA PHE A 89 -9.59 3.64 23.28
C PHE A 89 -10.36 4.49 22.27
N ALA A 90 -10.83 5.66 22.69
CA ALA A 90 -11.36 6.65 21.75
C ALA A 90 -10.24 7.20 20.86
N ARG A 91 -10.53 7.38 19.58
CA ARG A 91 -9.59 8.01 18.64
C ARG A 91 -9.35 9.47 19.03
N LYS A 92 -8.15 9.78 19.55
CA LYS A 92 -7.76 11.09 20.07
C LYS A 92 -6.29 11.36 19.79
N LEU A 93 -6.01 12.07 18.69
CA LEU A 93 -4.66 12.31 18.18
C LEU A 93 -3.81 13.21 19.09
N ASP A 94 -4.43 14.16 19.76
CA ASP A 94 -3.82 15.03 20.77
C ASP A 94 -3.29 14.22 21.97
N LEU A 95 -4.11 13.30 22.49
CA LEU A 95 -3.70 12.43 23.58
C LEU A 95 -2.67 11.39 23.13
N ALA A 96 -2.71 10.96 21.87
CA ALA A 96 -1.67 10.11 21.31
C ALA A 96 -0.32 10.84 21.24
N LEU A 97 -0.30 12.10 20.77
CA LEU A 97 0.91 12.92 20.77
C LEU A 97 1.43 13.15 22.18
N SER A 98 0.57 13.40 23.16
CA SER A 98 0.98 13.50 24.57
C SER A 98 1.66 12.22 25.07
N CYS A 99 1.16 11.03 24.72
CA CYS A 99 1.83 9.77 25.06
C CYS A 99 3.18 9.63 24.34
N LEU A 100 3.28 10.01 23.08
CA LEU A 100 4.52 9.95 22.30
C LEU A 100 5.57 10.95 22.81
N ASP A 101 5.15 12.15 23.24
CA ASP A 101 6.03 13.18 23.76
C ASP A 101 6.79 12.70 25.01
N THR A 102 6.15 11.90 25.86
CA THR A 102 6.81 11.29 27.03
C THR A 102 7.90 10.27 26.67
N ILE A 103 7.92 9.76 25.43
CA ILE A 103 9.00 8.91 24.91
C ILE A 103 10.06 9.76 24.20
N ILE A 104 9.63 10.80 23.48
CA ILE A 104 10.46 11.59 22.57
C ILE A 104 11.26 12.68 23.30
N ASN A 105 10.65 13.31 24.30
CA ASN A 105 11.17 14.48 24.98
C ASN A 105 11.66 14.12 26.39
N PRO A 106 12.98 14.09 26.63
CA PRO A 106 13.54 13.78 27.95
C PRO A 106 13.29 14.90 28.98
N ASP A 107 12.91 16.10 28.54
CA ASP A 107 12.57 17.21 29.45
C ASP A 107 11.09 17.19 29.88
N ASN A 108 10.30 16.22 29.41
CA ASN A 108 8.91 16.04 29.83
C ASN A 108 8.87 15.55 31.28
N GLU A 109 7.98 16.12 32.11
CA GLU A 109 7.83 15.72 33.53
C GLU A 109 7.51 14.23 33.70
N ASP A 110 6.79 13.65 32.73
CA ASP A 110 6.41 12.24 32.69
C ASP A 110 7.29 11.42 31.73
N SER A 111 8.53 11.85 31.44
CA SER A 111 9.42 11.16 30.50
C SER A 111 9.68 9.72 30.91
N CYS A 112 9.69 8.80 29.94
CA CYS A 112 10.06 7.41 30.17
C CYS A 112 11.55 7.27 30.50
N ASP A 113 11.87 6.36 31.44
CA ASP A 113 13.23 5.96 31.72
C ASP A 113 13.76 4.97 30.66
N ASP A 114 15.08 4.92 30.47
CA ASP A 114 15.80 3.91 29.66
C ASP A 114 15.23 3.66 28.23
N VAL A 115 14.79 4.73 27.56
CA VAL A 115 14.24 4.63 26.18
C VAL A 115 15.32 4.17 25.20
N SER A 116 15.14 2.98 24.64
CA SER A 116 16.03 2.46 23.58
C SER A 116 15.94 3.28 22.29
N ASP A 117 17.03 3.30 21.51
CA ASP A 117 17.05 3.97 20.21
C ASP A 117 15.97 3.44 19.26
N GLU A 118 15.69 2.14 19.30
CA GLU A 118 14.64 1.51 18.49
C GLU A 118 13.25 2.00 18.88
N LEU A 119 12.95 2.02 20.18
CA LEU A 119 11.67 2.51 20.70
C LEU A 119 11.48 4.00 20.37
N LEU A 120 12.53 4.79 20.54
CA LEU A 120 12.51 6.21 20.19
C LEU A 120 12.30 6.43 18.69
N ALA A 121 12.95 5.65 17.83
CA ALA A 121 12.72 5.70 16.38
C ALA A 121 11.26 5.38 16.01
N LYS A 122 10.66 4.35 16.62
CA LYS A 122 9.24 4.01 16.43
C LYS A 122 8.32 5.13 16.91
N ALA A 123 8.58 5.72 18.07
CA ALA A 123 7.78 6.83 18.60
C ALA A 123 7.84 8.06 17.67
N LEU A 124 9.03 8.42 17.19
CA LEU A 124 9.24 9.48 16.19
C LEU A 124 8.48 9.18 14.90
N SER A 125 8.59 7.96 14.37
CA SER A 125 7.83 7.54 13.18
C SER A 125 6.31 7.60 13.40
N CYS A 126 5.83 7.31 14.60
CA CYS A 126 4.43 7.37 14.96
C CYS A 126 3.94 8.82 15.06
N ALA A 127 4.73 9.71 15.68
CA ALA A 127 4.45 11.14 15.74
C ALA A 127 4.38 11.77 14.34
N ALA A 128 5.27 11.37 13.43
CA ALA A 128 5.23 11.78 12.03
C ALA A 128 3.89 11.42 11.36
N PHE A 129 3.38 10.21 11.59
CA PHE A 129 2.07 9.78 11.09
C PHE A 129 0.93 10.62 11.67
N VAL A 130 0.92 10.87 12.99
CA VAL A 130 -0.12 11.70 13.62
C VAL A 130 -0.13 13.11 13.05
N HIS A 131 1.04 13.70 12.80
CA HIS A 131 1.11 15.02 12.18
C HIS A 131 0.62 15.05 10.73
N ILE A 132 0.76 13.96 9.97
CA ILE A 132 0.13 13.86 8.63
C ILE A 132 -1.40 13.83 8.74
N GLU A 133 -1.95 13.06 9.69
CA GLU A 133 -3.40 13.03 9.93
C GLU A 133 -3.93 14.43 10.31
N LEU A 134 -3.20 15.15 11.17
CA LEU A 134 -3.54 16.53 11.54
C LEU A 134 -3.38 17.51 10.37
N TYR A 135 -2.38 17.33 9.50
CA TYR A 135 -2.21 18.10 8.26
C TYR A 135 -3.42 17.95 7.34
N GLU A 136 -3.85 16.72 7.06
CA GLU A 136 -5.01 16.48 6.18
C GLU A 136 -6.28 17.05 6.80
N ALA A 137 -6.48 16.89 8.12
CA ALA A 137 -7.62 17.47 8.82
C ALA A 137 -7.64 19.02 8.75
N ALA A 138 -6.50 19.69 8.98
CA ALA A 138 -6.37 21.14 8.87
C ALA A 138 -6.58 21.61 7.42
N ARG A 139 -6.05 20.88 6.44
CA ARG A 139 -6.26 21.15 5.02
C ARG A 139 -7.73 21.07 4.63
N HIS A 140 -8.46 20.05 5.11
CA HIS A 140 -9.91 19.93 4.87
C HIS A 140 -10.71 21.09 5.47
N ARG A 141 -10.25 21.68 6.58
CA ARG A 141 -10.83 22.89 7.17
C ARG A 141 -10.32 24.20 6.55
N ASN A 142 -9.48 24.11 5.51
CA ASN A 142 -8.84 25.25 4.85
C ASN A 142 -7.94 26.10 5.77
N GLU A 143 -7.36 25.49 6.82
CA GLU A 143 -6.46 26.13 7.78
C GLU A 143 -5.00 26.00 7.29
N ILE A 144 -4.67 26.67 6.17
CA ILE A 144 -3.42 26.47 5.42
C ILE A 144 -2.16 26.62 6.30
N LYS A 145 -2.12 27.64 7.18
CA LYS A 145 -0.97 27.86 8.07
C LYS A 145 -0.75 26.66 9.00
N LEU A 146 -1.81 26.23 9.68
CA LEU A 146 -1.75 25.09 10.60
C LEU A 146 -1.39 23.79 9.87
N ALA A 147 -1.96 23.57 8.68
CA ALA A 147 -1.61 22.44 7.84
C ALA A 147 -0.10 22.43 7.54
N ASN A 148 0.47 23.56 7.11
CA ASN A 148 1.90 23.66 6.82
C ASN A 148 2.78 23.42 8.06
N ASP A 149 2.32 23.82 9.25
CA ASP A 149 3.05 23.58 10.50
C ASP A 149 3.03 22.10 10.89
N HIS A 150 1.91 21.42 10.72
CA HIS A 150 1.83 19.96 10.89
C HIS A 150 2.67 19.20 9.86
N LEU A 151 2.66 19.60 8.59
CA LEU A 151 3.48 18.96 7.57
C LEU A 151 4.99 19.12 7.85
N TYR A 152 5.39 20.28 8.38
CA TYR A 152 6.77 20.50 8.84
C TYR A 152 7.14 19.64 10.03
N ALA A 153 6.28 19.56 11.05
CA ALA A 153 6.48 18.68 12.20
C ALA A 153 6.59 17.21 11.78
N ALA A 154 5.72 16.76 10.85
CA ALA A 154 5.80 15.41 10.30
C ALA A 154 7.16 15.13 9.63
N ALA A 155 7.67 16.07 8.83
CA ALA A 155 8.98 15.98 8.19
C ALA A 155 10.12 15.91 9.20
N MET A 156 10.06 16.74 10.25
CA MET A 156 11.05 16.75 11.34
C MET A 156 11.10 15.41 12.08
N TYR A 157 9.95 14.87 12.48
CA TYR A 157 9.89 13.57 13.17
C TYR A 157 10.29 12.40 12.27
N ALA A 158 9.92 12.43 10.98
CA ALA A 158 10.33 11.43 10.01
C ALA A 158 11.87 11.43 9.80
N ASP A 159 12.47 12.61 9.65
CA ASP A 159 13.94 12.76 9.53
C ASP A 159 14.65 12.24 10.78
N ALA A 160 14.14 12.57 11.97
CA ALA A 160 14.68 12.10 13.24
C ALA A 160 14.58 10.57 13.39
N SER A 161 13.44 9.96 13.01
CA SER A 161 13.27 8.50 12.97
C SER A 161 14.31 7.82 12.07
N ILE A 162 14.53 8.37 10.88
CA ILE A 162 15.50 7.81 9.92
C ILE A 162 16.93 7.97 10.45
N SER A 163 17.25 9.10 11.08
CA SER A 163 18.57 9.32 11.68
C SER A 163 18.93 8.29 12.75
N ARG A 164 17.92 7.65 13.35
CA ARG A 164 18.03 6.56 14.34
C ARG A 164 17.95 5.16 13.71
N GLY A 165 17.98 5.06 12.38
CA GLY A 165 18.06 3.80 11.65
C GLY A 165 16.71 3.22 11.22
N LEU A 166 15.58 3.89 11.48
CA LEU A 166 14.26 3.41 11.04
C LEU A 166 13.75 4.19 9.83
N VAL A 167 13.85 3.60 8.64
CA VAL A 167 13.16 4.06 7.43
C VAL A 167 11.80 3.39 7.36
N SER A 168 10.78 3.99 7.95
CA SER A 168 9.45 3.41 8.02
C SER A 168 8.57 3.78 6.80
N PRO A 169 7.49 3.02 6.53
CA PRO A 169 6.46 3.43 5.58
C PRO A 169 5.89 4.82 5.87
N ASN A 170 5.74 5.19 7.15
CA ASN A 170 5.27 6.52 7.54
C ASN A 170 6.25 7.62 7.12
N ALA A 171 7.56 7.41 7.31
CA ALA A 171 8.57 8.38 6.90
C ALA A 171 8.58 8.57 5.37
N LEU A 172 8.49 7.48 4.59
CA LEU A 172 8.37 7.55 3.14
C LEU A 172 7.06 8.22 2.69
N TRP A 173 5.95 7.99 3.41
CA TRP A 173 4.68 8.66 3.14
C TRP A 173 4.78 10.18 3.33
N VAL A 174 5.45 10.66 4.38
CA VAL A 174 5.71 12.09 4.60
C VAL A 174 6.42 12.71 3.39
N THR A 175 7.46 12.05 2.85
CA THR A 175 8.18 12.55 1.65
C THR A 175 7.31 12.58 0.39
N SER A 176 6.41 11.61 0.26
CA SER A 176 5.46 11.54 -0.84
C SER A 176 4.45 12.69 -0.78
N VAL A 177 3.94 13.01 0.42
CA VAL A 177 3.06 14.17 0.64
C VAL A 177 3.78 15.47 0.30
N LEU A 178 5.01 15.67 0.80
CA LEU A 178 5.83 16.85 0.50
C LEU A 178 6.04 17.04 -1.01
N THR A 179 6.46 15.99 -1.71
CA THR A 179 6.78 16.03 -3.14
C THR A 179 5.53 16.24 -4.00
N ARG A 180 4.40 15.63 -3.62
CA ARG A 180 3.11 15.84 -4.28
C ARG A 180 2.63 17.29 -4.14
N SER A 181 2.70 17.85 -2.93
CA SER A 181 2.39 19.26 -2.70
C SER A 181 3.32 20.18 -3.49
N ALA A 182 4.62 19.89 -3.53
CA ALA A 182 5.60 20.66 -4.28
C ALA A 182 5.32 20.68 -5.79
N THR A 183 5.00 19.51 -6.36
CA THR A 183 4.61 19.36 -7.77
C THR A 183 3.36 20.18 -8.08
N GLN A 184 2.35 20.16 -7.20
CA GLN A 184 1.11 20.92 -7.40
C GLN A 184 1.36 22.43 -7.51
N TYR A 185 2.38 22.95 -6.82
CA TYR A 185 2.76 24.38 -6.84
C TYR A 185 4.00 24.67 -7.68
N ASN A 186 4.48 23.71 -8.49
CA ASN A 186 5.69 23.82 -9.31
C ASN A 186 6.90 24.39 -8.54
N THR A 187 7.11 23.90 -7.31
CA THR A 187 8.15 24.39 -6.40
C THR A 187 9.15 23.28 -6.11
N ASP A 188 10.44 23.63 -6.00
CA ASP A 188 11.46 22.71 -5.51
C ASP A 188 11.49 22.71 -3.98
N ILE A 189 10.75 21.78 -3.38
CA ILE A 189 10.65 21.68 -1.91
C ILE A 189 11.96 21.20 -1.29
N ARG A 190 12.75 20.38 -1.98
CA ARG A 190 14.00 19.80 -1.46
C ARG A 190 15.03 20.90 -1.20
N ASN A 191 15.10 21.91 -2.08
CA ASN A 191 16.01 23.04 -1.94
C ASN A 191 15.41 24.25 -1.20
N SER A 192 14.15 24.17 -0.79
CA SER A 192 13.52 25.26 -0.02
C SER A 192 14.23 25.48 1.33
N PRO A 193 14.37 26.73 1.82
CA PRO A 193 15.00 27.00 3.11
C PRO A 193 14.38 26.22 4.29
N ARG A 194 13.06 25.96 4.22
CA ARG A 194 12.30 25.26 5.25
C ARG A 194 12.62 23.76 5.29
N TYR A 195 12.73 23.08 4.15
CA TYR A 195 12.83 21.60 4.13
C TYR A 195 14.20 21.04 3.76
N ARG A 196 15.15 21.87 3.28
CA ARG A 196 16.52 21.41 2.95
C ARG A 196 17.32 20.85 4.13
N VAL A 197 16.87 21.09 5.35
CA VAL A 197 17.52 20.64 6.59
C VAL A 197 17.33 19.14 6.84
N PHE A 198 16.29 18.52 6.27
CA PHE A 198 15.92 17.11 6.49
C PHE A 198 16.72 16.14 5.61
N LYS A 199 18.03 16.10 5.84
CA LYS A 199 18.99 15.37 4.99
C LYS A 199 18.77 13.85 5.00
N TYR A 200 18.37 13.27 6.13
CA TYR A 200 18.15 11.82 6.24
C TYR A 200 16.88 11.42 5.50
N LEU A 201 15.84 12.22 5.65
CA LEU A 201 14.57 12.08 4.95
C LEU A 201 14.75 12.08 3.43
N TRP A 202 15.48 13.06 2.89
CA TRP A 202 15.71 13.15 1.44
C TRP A 202 16.57 12.00 0.91
N ARG A 203 17.63 11.61 1.62
CA ARG A 203 18.45 10.44 1.25
C ARG A 203 17.65 9.14 1.22
N ALA A 204 16.75 8.94 2.19
CA ALA A 204 15.89 7.77 2.21
C ALA A 204 14.93 7.75 1.02
N MET A 205 14.39 8.91 0.64
CA MET A 205 13.55 9.06 -0.54
C MET A 205 14.33 8.76 -1.83
N ASP A 206 15.51 9.36 -2.01
CA ASP A 206 16.36 9.13 -3.20
C ASP A 206 16.68 7.64 -3.36
N LYS A 207 17.11 6.99 -2.26
CA LYS A 207 17.38 5.56 -2.26
C LYS A 207 16.15 4.74 -2.67
N ARG A 208 14.96 5.08 -2.14
CA ARG A 208 13.72 4.38 -2.49
C ARG A 208 13.35 4.58 -3.96
N GLU A 209 13.54 5.78 -4.49
CA GLU A 209 13.31 6.09 -5.92
C GLU A 209 14.25 5.27 -6.82
N GLU A 210 15.53 5.15 -6.45
CA GLU A 210 16.51 4.31 -7.15
C GLU A 210 16.11 2.83 -7.15
N GLU A 211 15.68 2.29 -6.01
CA GLU A 211 15.21 0.91 -5.89
C GLU A 211 13.99 0.64 -6.78
N MET A 212 12.99 1.53 -6.74
CA MET A 212 11.80 1.42 -7.59
C MET A 212 12.15 1.48 -9.08
N ALA A 213 13.05 2.40 -9.46
CA ALA A 213 13.54 2.51 -10.84
C ALA A 213 14.27 1.23 -11.27
N GLU A 214 15.05 0.62 -10.38
CA GLU A 214 15.74 -0.63 -10.66
C GLU A 214 14.79 -1.82 -10.81
N GLU A 215 13.78 -1.94 -9.95
CA GLU A 215 12.73 -2.94 -10.05
C GLU A 215 11.96 -2.82 -11.38
N ASP A 216 11.63 -1.59 -11.78
CA ASP A 216 10.93 -1.30 -13.03
C ASP A 216 11.82 -1.55 -14.25
N ARG A 217 13.13 -1.26 -14.19
CA ARG A 217 14.10 -1.62 -15.23
C ARG A 217 14.20 -3.14 -15.40
N LYS A 218 14.33 -3.88 -14.29
CA LYS A 218 14.35 -5.35 -14.29
C LYS A 218 13.05 -5.92 -14.86
N ARG A 219 11.90 -5.36 -14.48
CA ARG A 219 10.60 -5.80 -15.03
C ARG A 219 10.48 -5.51 -16.51
N SER A 220 10.79 -4.29 -16.93
CA SER A 220 10.73 -3.88 -18.34
C SER A 220 11.63 -4.75 -19.22
N ALA A 221 12.82 -5.12 -18.74
CA ALA A 221 13.69 -6.06 -19.44
C ALA A 221 13.10 -7.48 -19.54
N LYS A 222 12.42 -7.97 -18.50
CA LYS A 222 11.69 -9.26 -18.54
C LYS A 222 10.53 -9.24 -19.53
N VAL A 223 9.75 -8.14 -19.53
CA VAL A 223 8.61 -7.94 -20.45
C VAL A 223 9.11 -7.84 -21.89
N ALA A 224 10.17 -7.07 -22.15
CA ALA A 224 10.75 -6.92 -23.48
C ALA A 224 11.26 -8.25 -24.08
N LYS A 225 11.83 -9.13 -23.25
CA LYS A 225 12.28 -10.47 -23.68
C LYS A 225 11.11 -11.41 -24.03
N HIS A 226 9.96 -11.24 -23.38
CA HIS A 226 8.80 -12.11 -23.57
C HIS A 226 7.47 -11.33 -23.47
N PRO A 227 7.16 -10.48 -24.47
CA PRO A 227 6.04 -9.54 -24.38
C PRO A 227 4.69 -10.24 -24.14
N ASN A 228 4.50 -11.41 -24.75
CA ASN A 228 3.26 -12.20 -24.66
C ASN A 228 3.13 -13.05 -23.38
N SER A 229 4.15 -13.09 -22.52
CA SER A 229 4.16 -13.92 -21.30
C SER A 229 3.73 -13.17 -20.04
N TYR A 230 3.76 -11.84 -20.06
CA TYR A 230 3.52 -11.01 -18.87
C TYR A 230 2.25 -10.15 -18.97
N LYS A 231 1.62 -10.06 -20.15
CA LYS A 231 0.38 -9.29 -20.34
C LYS A 231 -0.75 -10.21 -20.78
N CYS A 232 -1.95 -9.95 -20.27
CA CYS A 232 -3.15 -10.62 -20.77
C CYS A 232 -3.35 -10.24 -22.24
N ALA A 233 -3.42 -11.25 -23.10
CA ALA A 233 -3.61 -11.07 -24.53
C ALA A 233 -5.02 -10.62 -24.90
N ALA A 234 -5.99 -10.73 -23.98
CA ALA A 234 -7.35 -10.28 -24.25
C ALA A 234 -7.38 -8.75 -24.45
N LYS A 235 -7.85 -8.31 -25.62
CA LYS A 235 -7.87 -6.88 -25.96
C LYS A 235 -8.58 -6.06 -24.88
N GLY A 236 -7.89 -5.02 -24.44
CA GLY A 236 -8.40 -4.09 -23.45
C GLY A 236 -8.42 -4.62 -22.03
N CYS A 237 -7.92 -5.83 -21.70
CA CYS A 237 -7.93 -6.36 -20.32
C CYS A 237 -6.89 -5.71 -19.39
N GLY A 238 -5.69 -5.43 -19.90
CA GLY A 238 -4.64 -4.69 -19.18
C GLY A 238 -4.09 -5.31 -17.89
N VAL A 239 -4.53 -6.52 -17.52
CA VAL A 239 -3.95 -7.28 -16.40
C VAL A 239 -2.59 -7.82 -16.84
N GLU A 240 -1.58 -7.58 -16.02
CA GLU A 240 -0.23 -8.08 -16.19
C GLU A 240 0.14 -9.04 -15.05
N GLY A 241 1.06 -9.97 -15.31
CA GLY A 241 1.62 -10.87 -14.31
C GLY A 241 3.04 -10.47 -13.95
N THR A 242 3.48 -10.68 -12.71
CA THR A 242 4.89 -10.41 -12.33
C THR A 242 5.83 -11.57 -12.64
N SER A 243 5.26 -12.73 -12.95
CA SER A 243 5.94 -13.95 -13.38
C SER A 243 5.25 -14.58 -14.60
N LYS A 244 5.96 -15.46 -15.33
CA LYS A 244 5.41 -16.18 -16.49
C LYS A 244 4.27 -17.14 -16.12
N THR A 245 4.18 -17.52 -14.84
CA THR A 245 3.16 -18.43 -14.31
C THR A 245 1.95 -17.69 -13.76
N ALA A 246 2.00 -16.35 -13.67
CA ALA A 246 0.90 -15.55 -13.14
C ALA A 246 -0.32 -15.47 -14.08
N LEU A 247 -0.12 -15.82 -15.35
CA LEU A 247 -1.14 -15.85 -16.39
C LEU A 247 -1.24 -17.26 -16.98
N LEU A 248 -2.46 -17.64 -17.36
CA LEU A 248 -2.79 -18.89 -18.04
C LEU A 248 -2.23 -18.85 -19.47
N ARG A 249 -1.22 -19.67 -19.75
CA ARG A 249 -0.68 -19.81 -21.11
C ARG A 249 -1.62 -20.65 -21.97
N CYS A 250 -1.72 -20.34 -23.26
CA CYS A 250 -2.43 -21.20 -24.20
C CYS A 250 -1.83 -22.62 -24.22
N GLY A 251 -2.67 -23.63 -23.97
CA GLY A 251 -2.30 -25.05 -24.01
C GLY A 251 -2.08 -25.62 -25.42
N GLY A 252 -2.29 -24.81 -26.47
CA GLY A 252 -2.14 -25.24 -27.85
C GLY A 252 -0.69 -25.34 -28.35
N LYS A 253 -0.55 -25.84 -29.58
CA LYS A 253 0.73 -26.05 -30.28
C LYS A 253 1.25 -24.80 -31.03
N CYS A 254 0.81 -23.60 -30.66
CA CYS A 254 1.35 -22.36 -31.21
C CYS A 254 2.84 -22.17 -30.83
N PRO A 255 3.64 -21.51 -31.69
CA PRO A 255 5.04 -21.17 -31.38
C PRO A 255 5.16 -20.36 -30.10
N ALA A 256 6.27 -20.51 -29.37
CA ALA A 256 6.47 -19.90 -28.06
C ALA A 256 6.47 -18.36 -28.12
N GLU A 257 6.89 -17.79 -29.25
CA GLU A 257 7.03 -16.37 -29.52
C GLU A 257 5.66 -15.69 -29.61
N VAL A 258 4.67 -16.39 -30.18
CA VAL A 258 3.29 -15.89 -30.39
C VAL A 258 2.28 -16.52 -29.44
N LYS A 259 2.74 -17.32 -28.47
CA LYS A 259 1.88 -18.01 -27.51
C LYS A 259 1.30 -16.99 -26.52
N PRO A 260 -0.01 -16.73 -26.55
CA PRO A 260 -0.63 -15.74 -25.68
C PRO A 260 -0.75 -16.27 -24.25
N SER A 261 -0.85 -15.32 -23.32
CA SER A 261 -1.16 -15.57 -21.92
C SER A 261 -2.44 -14.83 -21.53
N TYR A 262 -3.25 -15.41 -20.66
CA TYR A 262 -4.55 -14.87 -20.28
C TYR A 262 -4.66 -14.81 -18.76
N CYS A 263 -5.24 -13.75 -18.22
CA CYS A 263 -5.45 -13.67 -16.79
C CYS A 263 -6.53 -14.65 -16.31
N SER A 264 -7.49 -15.04 -17.17
CA SER A 264 -8.58 -15.96 -16.85
C SER A 264 -9.05 -16.77 -18.07
N LYS A 265 -9.87 -17.82 -17.87
CA LYS A 265 -10.42 -18.65 -18.96
C LYS A 265 -11.41 -17.87 -19.82
N GLU A 266 -12.08 -16.88 -19.25
CA GLU A 266 -13.04 -16.00 -19.91
C GLU A 266 -12.32 -15.12 -20.93
N CYS A 267 -11.17 -14.54 -20.54
CA CYS A 267 -10.29 -13.80 -21.46
C CYS A 267 -9.76 -14.70 -22.58
N GLN A 268 -9.39 -15.95 -22.27
CA GLN A 268 -8.96 -16.92 -23.28
C GLN A 268 -10.09 -17.23 -24.29
N LYS A 269 -11.31 -17.50 -23.80
CA LYS A 269 -12.48 -17.78 -24.66
C LYS A 269 -12.82 -16.59 -25.54
N LYS A 270 -12.76 -15.36 -24.99
CA LYS A 270 -13.03 -14.11 -25.74
C LYS A 270 -12.05 -13.92 -26.90
N GLU A 271 -10.76 -14.16 -26.67
CA GLU A 271 -9.71 -13.99 -27.68
C GLU A 271 -9.59 -15.21 -28.62
N TRP A 272 -10.20 -16.35 -28.27
CA TRP A 272 -10.05 -17.61 -28.99
C TRP A 272 -10.36 -17.53 -30.49
N PRO A 273 -11.43 -16.85 -30.97
CA PRO A 273 -11.70 -16.76 -32.40
C PRO A 273 -10.56 -16.14 -33.22
N ALA A 274 -9.86 -15.14 -32.65
CA ALA A 274 -8.68 -14.54 -33.26
C ALA A 274 -7.47 -15.46 -33.15
N HIS A 275 -7.20 -15.98 -31.95
CA HIS A 275 -6.02 -16.82 -31.69
C HIS A 275 -6.05 -18.18 -32.42
N LYS A 276 -7.23 -18.78 -32.61
CA LYS A 276 -7.41 -20.09 -33.24
C LYS A 276 -6.75 -20.19 -34.62
N LYS A 277 -6.67 -19.08 -35.35
CA LYS A 277 -6.01 -19.02 -36.67
C LYS A 277 -4.50 -19.27 -36.57
N LEU A 278 -3.88 -18.81 -35.48
CA LEU A 278 -2.44 -18.94 -35.18
C LEU A 278 -2.12 -20.19 -34.35
N CYS A 279 -3.12 -20.75 -33.66
CA CYS A 279 -2.97 -21.92 -32.78
C CYS A 279 -2.96 -23.26 -33.54
N LYS A 280 -2.13 -23.35 -34.59
CA LYS A 280 -1.95 -24.57 -35.40
C LYS A 280 -0.50 -25.08 -35.32
N PRO A 281 -0.27 -26.41 -35.32
CA PRO A 281 1.08 -26.97 -35.40
C PRO A 281 1.76 -26.50 -36.70
N GLY A 282 2.98 -25.95 -36.59
CA GLY A 282 3.77 -25.54 -37.76
C GLY A 282 3.34 -24.22 -38.43
N SER A 283 2.42 -23.46 -37.84
CA SER A 283 2.04 -22.14 -38.37
C SER A 283 3.21 -21.15 -38.22
N THR A 284 3.80 -20.74 -39.34
CA THR A 284 4.76 -19.62 -39.44
C THR A 284 4.09 -18.27 -39.60
N ALA A 285 2.76 -18.21 -39.48
CA ALA A 285 2.00 -16.98 -39.66
C ALA A 285 2.54 -15.85 -38.75
N THR A 286 2.99 -14.78 -39.38
CA THR A 286 3.37 -13.54 -38.72
C THR A 286 2.17 -12.94 -38.00
N PRO A 287 2.34 -12.29 -36.83
CA PRO A 287 1.24 -11.66 -36.12
C PRO A 287 0.67 -10.51 -36.98
N GLY A 288 -0.41 -10.78 -37.69
CA GLY A 288 -1.17 -9.74 -38.41
C GLY A 288 -2.02 -8.95 -37.44
N GLU A 289 -1.94 -7.62 -37.49
CA GLU A 289 -2.77 -6.68 -36.74
C GLU A 289 -4.26 -6.94 -37.03
N THR A 290 -4.96 -7.72 -36.19
CA THR A 290 -6.41 -7.92 -36.38
C THR A 290 -7.14 -8.12 -35.06
N GLY A 291 -8.22 -7.33 -34.89
CA GLY A 291 -9.29 -7.59 -33.93
C GLY A 291 -9.91 -6.33 -33.33
N SER A 292 -11.11 -5.96 -33.79
CA SER A 292 -11.96 -4.97 -33.13
C SER A 292 -12.43 -5.48 -31.75
N ALA A 293 -12.52 -4.60 -30.76
CA ALA A 293 -12.87 -4.99 -29.39
C ALA A 293 -14.37 -5.29 -29.30
N LEU A 294 -14.74 -6.48 -28.83
CA LEU A 294 -16.08 -6.76 -28.35
C LEU A 294 -16.24 -6.21 -26.93
N GLU A 295 -17.24 -5.36 -26.73
CA GLU A 295 -17.63 -4.82 -25.42
C GLU A 295 -18.19 -5.93 -24.53
N VAL A 296 -17.77 -5.96 -23.27
CA VAL A 296 -18.34 -6.85 -22.25
C VAL A 296 -19.28 -6.01 -21.41
N ASN A 297 -20.53 -6.43 -21.28
CA ASN A 297 -21.47 -5.78 -20.39
C ASN A 297 -21.14 -6.18 -18.95
N LEU A 298 -20.48 -5.28 -18.21
CA LEU A 298 -20.04 -5.46 -16.83
C LEU A 298 -21.10 -5.01 -15.80
N ASN A 299 -22.31 -4.66 -16.25
CA ASN A 299 -23.39 -4.22 -15.37
C ASN A 299 -24.08 -5.36 -14.61
N ASP A 300 -23.54 -6.60 -14.66
CA ASP A 300 -24.05 -7.72 -13.89
C ASP A 300 -23.27 -7.84 -12.55
N PRO A 301 -23.85 -7.37 -11.42
CA PRO A 301 -23.19 -7.40 -10.12
C PRO A 301 -22.90 -8.84 -9.63
N THR A 302 -23.58 -9.86 -10.15
CA THR A 302 -23.33 -11.25 -9.76
C THR A 302 -22.00 -11.80 -10.30
N ALA A 303 -21.38 -11.12 -11.26
CA ALA A 303 -20.06 -11.49 -11.78
C ALA A 303 -18.91 -11.21 -10.79
N LEU A 304 -19.15 -10.48 -9.71
CA LEU A 304 -18.18 -10.16 -8.66
C LEU A 304 -18.22 -11.13 -7.47
N ASP A 305 -19.30 -11.91 -7.31
CA ASP A 305 -19.55 -12.77 -6.14
C ASP A 305 -18.62 -14.01 -6.05
N GLY A 306 -17.75 -14.22 -7.04
CA GLY A 306 -16.96 -15.44 -7.18
C GLY A 306 -15.46 -15.36 -6.88
N GLU A 307 -14.83 -14.20 -6.68
CA GLU A 307 -13.38 -14.13 -6.92
C GLU A 307 -12.54 -13.28 -5.95
N VAL A 308 -12.56 -13.65 -4.67
CA VAL A 308 -11.40 -13.43 -3.81
C VAL A 308 -10.96 -14.76 -3.27
N SER A 309 -9.83 -15.25 -3.79
CA SER A 309 -9.24 -16.45 -3.24
C SER A 309 -8.56 -16.09 -1.93
N THR A 310 -8.85 -16.86 -0.88
CA THR A 310 -8.09 -16.82 0.37
C THR A 310 -6.68 -17.41 0.21
N GLU A 311 -6.42 -18.11 -0.89
CA GLU A 311 -5.10 -18.61 -1.23
C GLU A 311 -4.28 -17.52 -1.92
N CYS A 312 -3.02 -17.39 -1.52
CA CYS A 312 -2.09 -16.44 -2.12
C CYS A 312 -1.84 -16.85 -3.58
N GLY A 313 -2.55 -16.21 -4.50
CA GLY A 313 -2.42 -16.44 -5.93
C GLY A 313 -1.14 -15.84 -6.49
N ALA A 314 -0.91 -16.07 -7.78
CA ALA A 314 0.19 -15.40 -8.45
C ALA A 314 -0.05 -13.89 -8.50
N GLU A 315 1.01 -13.12 -8.26
CA GLU A 315 0.98 -11.67 -8.21
C GLU A 315 0.69 -11.07 -9.59
N ARG A 316 -0.29 -10.16 -9.61
CA ARG A 316 -0.79 -9.49 -10.81
C ARG A 316 -0.74 -7.98 -10.62
N ILE A 317 -0.66 -7.29 -11.75
CA ILE A 317 -0.53 -5.84 -11.83
C ILE A 317 -1.63 -5.31 -12.75
N ILE A 318 -2.20 -4.16 -12.38
CA ILE A 318 -2.89 -3.28 -13.32
C ILE A 318 -2.26 -1.88 -13.24
N GLU A 319 -2.17 -1.22 -14.40
CA GLU A 319 -1.86 0.20 -14.48
C GLU A 319 -3.15 0.97 -14.74
N LEU A 320 -3.42 1.95 -13.89
CA LEU A 320 -4.54 2.87 -13.99
C LEU A 320 -4.00 4.24 -14.39
N PRO A 321 -4.64 4.99 -15.29
CA PRO A 321 -4.32 6.40 -15.46
C PRO A 321 -4.64 7.14 -14.15
N HIS A 322 -3.73 8.01 -13.69
CA HIS A 322 -3.96 8.85 -12.53
C HIS A 322 -3.42 10.27 -12.80
N PRO A 323 -4.29 11.25 -13.09
CA PRO A 323 -3.84 12.63 -13.26
C PRO A 323 -3.23 13.13 -11.95
N GLY A 324 -2.04 13.71 -12.01
CA GLY A 324 -1.33 14.27 -10.85
C GLY A 324 -0.32 13.35 -10.16
N MET A 325 -0.17 12.10 -10.59
CA MET A 325 0.98 11.26 -10.19
C MET A 325 2.16 11.47 -11.16
N PRO A 326 3.43 11.47 -10.69
CA PRO A 326 4.59 11.39 -11.59
C PRO A 326 4.46 10.19 -12.54
N GLY A 327 4.53 10.43 -13.85
CA GLY A 327 4.29 9.40 -14.88
C GLY A 327 2.82 9.13 -15.24
N GLY A 328 1.87 9.81 -14.59
CA GLY A 328 0.44 9.80 -14.95
C GLY A 328 -0.28 8.47 -14.74
N LYS A 329 0.31 7.55 -13.97
CA LYS A 329 -0.23 6.20 -13.77
C LYS A 329 -0.17 5.78 -12.29
N LEU A 330 -1.25 5.19 -11.79
CA LEU A 330 -1.30 4.45 -10.53
C LEU A 330 -1.14 2.96 -10.81
N ARG A 331 -0.16 2.33 -10.16
CA ARG A 331 0.11 0.91 -10.30
C ARG A 331 -0.41 0.16 -9.09
N ILE A 332 -1.34 -0.76 -9.31
CA ILE A 332 -1.88 -1.65 -8.27
C ILE A 332 -1.27 -3.03 -8.47
N VAL A 333 -0.65 -3.56 -7.41
CA VAL A 333 -0.05 -4.90 -7.37
C VAL A 333 -0.79 -5.72 -6.33
N SER A 334 -1.24 -6.92 -6.68
CA SER A 334 -1.96 -7.78 -5.74
C SER A 334 -1.73 -9.26 -6.00
N LYS A 335 -1.59 -10.03 -4.92
CA LYS A 335 -1.61 -11.50 -4.91
C LYS A 335 -2.99 -12.09 -4.58
N HIS A 336 -3.87 -11.26 -4.03
CA HIS A 336 -5.16 -11.69 -3.47
C HIS A 336 -6.35 -11.25 -4.31
N MET A 337 -6.18 -10.21 -5.13
CA MET A 337 -7.20 -9.78 -6.07
C MET A 337 -7.19 -10.67 -7.30
N SER A 338 -8.38 -11.15 -7.65
CA SER A 338 -8.57 -11.93 -8.85
C SER A 338 -8.40 -11.10 -10.12
N PRO A 339 -8.11 -11.76 -11.25
CA PRO A 339 -8.14 -11.13 -12.56
C PRO A 339 -9.44 -10.40 -12.91
N VAL A 340 -10.60 -10.91 -12.50
CA VAL A 340 -11.88 -10.25 -12.78
C VAL A 340 -11.98 -8.96 -11.96
N PHE A 341 -11.65 -9.01 -10.67
CA PHE A 341 -11.71 -7.83 -9.80
C PHE A 341 -10.72 -6.74 -10.24
N LEU A 342 -9.48 -7.11 -10.57
CA LEU A 342 -8.50 -6.15 -11.08
C LEU A 342 -8.95 -5.46 -12.37
N ARG A 343 -9.63 -6.20 -13.25
CA ARG A 343 -10.19 -5.64 -14.48
C ARG A 343 -11.33 -4.67 -14.19
N TYR A 344 -12.24 -5.07 -13.31
CA TYR A 344 -13.34 -4.23 -12.82
C TYR A 344 -12.80 -2.91 -12.24
N LEU A 345 -11.83 -2.97 -11.32
CA LEU A 345 -11.20 -1.78 -10.74
C LEU A 345 -10.69 -0.83 -11.83
N ARG A 346 -10.01 -1.36 -12.85
CA ARG A 346 -9.47 -0.54 -13.94
C ARG A 346 -10.56 0.05 -14.82
N GLU A 347 -11.61 -0.70 -15.13
CA GLU A 347 -12.73 -0.23 -15.94
C GLU A 347 -13.53 0.85 -15.19
N SER A 348 -13.79 0.66 -13.90
CA SER A 348 -14.44 1.66 -13.05
C SER A 348 -13.66 2.97 -12.96
N MET A 349 -12.33 2.89 -12.87
CA MET A 349 -11.47 4.08 -12.78
C MET A 349 -11.29 4.81 -14.13
N ASN A 350 -11.46 4.11 -15.26
CA ASN A 350 -11.42 4.73 -16.59
C ASN A 350 -12.76 5.34 -17.01
N ALA A 351 -13.85 5.04 -16.30
CA ALA A 351 -15.18 5.57 -16.58
C ALA A 351 -15.44 6.94 -15.93
N VAL A 352 -14.54 7.37 -15.03
CA VAL A 352 -14.53 8.68 -14.35
C VAL A 352 -13.60 9.62 -15.12
#